data_AF-A0A383VEU2-F1
#
_entry.id   AF-A0A383VEU2-F1
#
_cell.length_a   1.000
_cell.length_b   1.000
_cell.length_c   1.000
_cell.angle_alpha   90.00
_cell.angle_beta   90.00
_cell.angle_gamma   90.00
#
_symmetry.space_group_name_H-M   'P 1'
#
loop_
_entity.id
_entity.type
_entity.pdbx_description
1 polymer ?
#
loop_
_entity_poly.entity_id
_entity_poly.type
_entity_poly.pdbx_seq_one_letter_code
_entity_poly.pdbx_strand_id
1 'polypeptide(L)'
;MLRVKPRAAKALGLSAGLARALVPRSVTVALALPIAQGLEAPLAITAAAVLLQGILGANFGPGLMTKFGIKDTIARGLAAAGTAGGLGTASLTSKEPEALPFCALSYALVGIFSTVIMSVPAVRNIVIGIVG
;
A
#
# COMPACT_ATOMS: atom_id res chain seq x y z
N MET A 1 -27.42 -10.55 -8.35
CA MET A 1 -26.40 -10.35 -9.39
C MET A 1 -26.40 -8.88 -9.84
N LEU A 2 -25.78 -7.99 -9.08
CA LEU A 2 -25.70 -6.56 -9.42
C LEU A 2 -24.48 -6.32 -10.32
N ARG A 3 -24.71 -6.16 -11.63
CA ARG A 3 -23.71 -5.69 -12.59
C ARG A 3 -23.43 -4.21 -12.32
N VAL A 4 -22.51 -3.92 -11.41
CA VAL A 4 -21.94 -2.58 -11.30
C VAL A 4 -21.06 -2.36 -12.54
N LYS A 5 -21.24 -1.22 -13.21
CA LYS A 5 -20.48 -0.87 -14.42
C LYS A 5 -19.17 -0.21 -13.96
N PRO A 6 -17.99 -0.66 -14.42
CA PRO A 6 -16.70 -0.15 -13.96
C PRO A 6 -16.53 1.27 -14.46
N ARG A 7 -16.68 2.27 -13.58
CA ARG A 7 -16.59 3.69 -13.95
C ARG A 7 -15.14 4.15 -14.02
N ALA A 8 -14.27 3.75 -13.07
CA ALA A 8 -12.88 4.18 -13.04
C ALA A 8 -11.97 3.37 -13.99
N ALA A 9 -12.16 2.05 -14.09
CA ALA A 9 -11.34 1.21 -14.98
C ALA A 9 -11.54 1.56 -16.47
N LYS A 10 -12.76 1.94 -16.87
CA LYS A 10 -13.04 2.43 -18.23
C LYS A 10 -12.38 3.76 -18.55
N ALA A 11 -12.33 4.69 -17.58
CA ALA A 11 -11.69 5.98 -17.78
C ALA A 11 -10.17 5.86 -17.99
N LEU A 12 -9.55 4.82 -17.43
CA LEU A 12 -8.11 4.54 -17.55
C LEU A 12 -7.78 3.48 -18.61
N GLY A 13 -8.77 2.91 -19.31
CA GLY A 13 -8.56 1.83 -20.31
C GLY A 13 -8.00 0.53 -19.71
N LEU A 14 -8.09 0.35 -18.39
CA LEU A 14 -7.52 -0.82 -17.70
C LEU A 14 -8.49 -2.00 -17.71
N SER A 15 -7.96 -3.22 -17.87
CA SER A 15 -8.77 -4.43 -17.69
C SER A 15 -9.25 -4.53 -16.24
N ALA A 16 -10.44 -5.09 -16.02
CA ALA A 16 -11.03 -5.18 -14.68
C ALA A 16 -10.12 -5.94 -13.69
N GLY A 17 -9.39 -6.95 -14.16
CA GLY A 17 -8.42 -7.69 -13.34
C GLY A 17 -7.21 -6.83 -12.92
N LEU A 18 -6.67 -6.02 -13.84
CA LEU A 18 -5.56 -5.12 -13.53
C LEU A 18 -6.00 -3.98 -12.60
N ALA A 19 -7.19 -3.43 -12.82
CA ALA A 19 -7.75 -2.39 -11.96
C ALA A 19 -7.90 -2.90 -10.51
N ARG A 20 -8.41 -4.12 -10.31
CA ARG A 20 -8.52 -4.75 -8.99
C ARG A 20 -7.15 -5.06 -8.35
N ALA A 21 -6.17 -5.49 -9.15
CA ALA A 21 -4.81 -5.76 -8.65
C ALA A 21 -4.07 -4.50 -8.18
N LEU A 22 -4.41 -3.34 -8.74
CA LEU A 22 -3.81 -2.06 -8.36
C LEU A 22 -4.47 -1.42 -7.12
N VAL A 23 -5.62 -1.91 -6.66
CA VAL A 23 -6.31 -1.37 -5.47
C VAL A 23 -5.43 -1.44 -4.22
N PRO A 24 -4.85 -2.59 -3.85
CA PRO A 24 -4.02 -2.67 -2.65
C PRO A 24 -2.55 -2.25 -2.89
N ARG A 25 -2.22 -1.57 -4.00
CA ARG A 25 -0.83 -1.23 -4.33
C ARG A 25 -0.11 -0.39 -3.26
N SER A 26 -0.88 0.34 -2.46
CA SER A 26 -0.37 1.28 -1.45
C SER A 26 -0.18 0.68 -0.06
N VAL A 27 -0.50 -0.60 0.14
CA VAL A 27 -0.21 -1.32 1.40
C VAL A 27 0.98 -2.28 1.22
N THR A 28 1.52 -2.81 2.32
CA THR A 28 2.60 -3.80 2.28
C THR A 28 2.15 -5.10 1.62
N VAL A 29 3.09 -5.85 1.01
CA VAL A 29 2.79 -7.13 0.34
C VAL A 29 2.02 -8.08 1.24
N ALA A 30 2.39 -8.15 2.52
CA ALA A 30 1.73 -8.96 3.54
C ALA A 30 0.24 -8.63 3.72
N LEU A 31 -0.14 -7.34 3.58
CA LEU A 31 -1.53 -6.88 3.63
C LEU A 31 -2.20 -6.91 2.26
N ALA A 32 -1.45 -6.68 1.18
CA ALA A 32 -1.98 -6.58 -0.16
C ALA A 32 -2.51 -7.90 -0.70
N LEU A 33 -1.83 -9.01 -0.40
CA LEU A 33 -2.21 -10.33 -0.93
C LEU A 33 -3.56 -10.82 -0.40
N PRO A 34 -3.85 -10.80 0.91
CA PRO A 34 -5.19 -11.14 1.42
C PRO A 34 -6.29 -10.25 0.85
N ILE A 35 -6.03 -8.95 0.70
CA ILE A 35 -6.99 -7.99 0.11
C ILE A 35 -7.24 -8.34 -1.36
N ALA A 36 -6.19 -8.62 -2.13
CA ALA A 36 -6.31 -9.01 -3.54
C ALA A 36 -7.05 -10.34 -3.73
N GLN A 37 -6.83 -11.32 -2.84
CA GLN A 37 -7.63 -12.55 -2.82
C GLN A 37 -9.11 -12.25 -2.60
N GLY A 38 -9.43 -11.39 -1.62
CA GLY A 38 -10.78 -10.93 -1.35
C GLY A 38 -11.42 -10.12 -2.49
N LEU A 39 -10.63 -9.58 -3.43
CA LEU A 39 -11.09 -8.84 -4.60
C LEU A 39 -11.05 -9.68 -5.89
N GLU A 40 -10.71 -10.98 -5.81
CA GLU A 40 -10.51 -11.86 -6.97
C GLU A 40 -9.52 -11.26 -7.99
N ALA A 41 -8.48 -10.58 -7.49
CA ALA A 41 -7.46 -9.95 -8.31
C ALA A 41 -6.26 -10.91 -8.57
N PRO A 42 -5.57 -10.78 -9.71
CA PRO A 42 -4.34 -11.51 -9.95
C PRO A 42 -3.26 -11.19 -8.90
N LEU A 43 -2.90 -12.17 -8.07
CA LEU A 43 -1.94 -12.01 -6.98
C LEU A 43 -0.54 -11.65 -7.48
N ALA A 44 -0.11 -12.23 -8.60
CA ALA A 44 1.20 -11.96 -9.19
C ALA A 44 1.35 -10.48 -9.60
N ILE A 45 0.33 -9.91 -10.24
CA ILE A 45 0.33 -8.51 -10.65
C ILE A 45 0.28 -7.59 -9.43
N THR A 46 -0.53 -7.95 -8.43
CA THR A 46 -0.61 -7.22 -7.17
C THR A 46 0.75 -7.15 -6.47
N ALA A 47 1.40 -8.31 -6.31
CA ALA A 47 2.72 -8.39 -5.68
C ALA A 47 3.76 -7.57 -6.45
N ALA A 48 3.78 -7.67 -7.79
CA ALA A 48 4.68 -6.88 -8.62
C ALA A 48 4.47 -5.37 -8.42
N ALA A 49 3.22 -4.90 -8.43
CA ALA A 49 2.90 -3.48 -8.24
C ALA A 49 3.37 -2.96 -6.87
N VAL A 50 3.13 -3.73 -5.80
CA VAL A 50 3.55 -3.35 -4.44
C VAL A 50 5.06 -3.38 -4.30
N LEU A 51 5.74 -4.40 -4.86
CA LEU A 51 7.21 -4.51 -4.81
C LEU A 51 7.87 -3.36 -5.56
N LEU A 52 7.36 -2.99 -6.74
CA LEU A 52 7.85 -1.83 -7.48
C LEU A 52 7.74 -0.56 -6.63
N GLN A 53 6.59 -0.33 -6.00
CA GLN A 53 6.42 0.80 -5.09
C GLN A 53 7.41 0.73 -3.91
N GLY A 54 7.65 -0.45 -3.35
CA GLY A 54 8.59 -0.62 -2.25
C GLY A 54 10.05 -0.35 -2.63
N ILE A 55 10.48 -0.79 -3.82
CA ILE A 55 11.81 -0.50 -4.36
C ILE A 55 11.97 1.01 -4.57
N LEU A 56 10.97 1.68 -5.16
CA LEU A 56 11.00 3.12 -5.37
C LEU A 56 11.10 3.87 -4.03
N GLY A 57 10.28 3.49 -3.05
CA GLY A 57 10.33 4.12 -1.73
C GLY A 57 11.65 3.85 -0.98
N ALA A 58 12.26 2.68 -1.14
CA ALA A 58 13.56 2.36 -0.55
C ALA A 58 14.72 3.17 -1.13
N ASN A 59 14.69 3.44 -2.44
CA ASN A 59 15.73 4.19 -3.12
C ASN A 59 15.56 5.70 -2.95
N PHE A 60 14.34 6.21 -3.08
CA PHE A 60 14.08 7.65 -3.10
C PHE A 60 13.62 8.21 -1.75
N GLY A 61 12.95 7.42 -0.90
CA GLY A 61 12.31 7.89 0.34
C GLY A 61 13.27 8.59 1.31
N PRO A 62 14.32 7.93 1.81
CA PRO A 62 15.26 8.55 2.75
C PRO A 62 15.98 9.78 2.18
N GLY A 63 16.32 9.75 0.89
CA GLY A 63 16.94 10.88 0.19
C GLY A 63 16.00 12.08 0.10
N LEU A 64 14.72 11.83 -0.19
CA LEU A 64 13.70 12.86 -0.29
C LEU A 64 13.39 13.50 1.08
N MET A 65 13.29 12.69 2.14
CA MET A 65 13.13 13.17 3.52
C MET A 65 14.27 14.09 3.94
N THR A 66 15.50 13.71 3.61
CA THR A 66 16.70 14.50 3.92
C THR A 66 16.70 15.81 3.11
N LYS A 67 16.30 15.77 1.83
CA LYS A 67 16.17 16.97 0.98
C LYS A 67 15.11 17.94 1.50
N PHE A 68 14.01 17.43 2.04
CA PHE A 68 12.97 18.25 2.68
C PHE A 68 13.30 18.69 4.12
N GLY A 69 14.49 18.34 4.64
CA GLY A 69 14.93 18.75 5.96
C GLY A 69 14.26 18.01 7.12
N ILE A 70 13.62 16.86 6.87
CA ILE A 70 13.01 16.04 7.92
C ILE A 70 14.13 15.33 8.68
N LYS A 71 14.41 15.78 9.89
CA LYS A 71 15.48 15.24 10.76
C LYS A 71 14.94 14.36 11.90
N ASP A 72 13.67 14.50 12.23
CA ASP A 72 13.04 13.78 13.33
C ASP A 72 12.86 12.29 12.99
N THR A 73 13.41 11.42 13.82
CA THR A 73 13.44 9.97 13.61
C THR A 73 12.04 9.34 13.70
N ILE A 74 11.14 9.95 14.47
CA ILE A 74 9.73 9.53 14.58
C ILE A 74 9.04 9.80 13.24
N ALA A 75 9.14 11.04 12.74
CA ALA A 75 8.55 11.45 11.47
C ALA A 75 9.10 10.63 10.30
N ARG A 76 10.42 10.40 10.27
CA ARG A 76 11.07 9.57 9.23
C ARG A 76 10.59 8.12 9.30
N GLY A 77 10.50 7.53 10.49
CA GLY A 77 9.99 6.17 10.66
C GLY A 77 8.54 6.01 10.22
N LEU A 78 7.66 6.90 10.67
CA LEU A 78 6.23 6.90 10.28
C LEU A 78 6.06 7.06 8.77
N ALA A 79 6.75 8.05 8.16
CA ALA A 79 6.59 8.31 6.73
C ALA A 79 7.25 7.24 5.84
N ALA A 80 8.34 6.59 6.28
CA ALA A 80 8.91 5.47 5.54
C ALA A 80 7.97 4.26 5.51
N ALA A 81 7.37 3.92 6.65
CA ALA A 81 6.37 2.85 6.72
C ALA A 81 5.12 3.16 5.89
N GLY A 82 4.68 4.43 5.86
CA GLY A 82 3.50 4.86 5.10
C GLY A 82 3.68 4.91 3.58
N THR A 83 4.92 5.07 3.06
CA THR A 83 5.13 5.30 1.61
C THR A 83 5.80 4.14 0.88
N ALA A 84 6.66 3.37 1.57
CA ALA A 84 7.63 2.51 0.91
C ALA A 84 7.53 1.03 1.25
N GLY A 85 6.58 0.66 2.12
CA GLY A 85 6.45 -0.73 2.59
C GLY A 85 7.74 -1.28 3.20
N GLY A 86 7.78 -2.60 3.40
CA GLY A 86 8.85 -3.24 4.19
C GLY A 86 10.26 -2.99 3.67
N LEU A 87 10.42 -2.90 2.34
CA LEU A 87 11.71 -2.61 1.70
C LEU A 87 12.22 -1.20 2.01
N GLY A 88 11.35 -0.19 2.00
CA GLY A 88 11.78 1.17 2.34
C GLY A 88 11.99 1.39 3.82
N THR A 89 11.23 0.71 4.67
CA THR A 89 11.54 0.64 6.10
C THR A 89 12.92 0.03 6.33
N ALA A 90 13.24 -1.08 5.68
CA ALA A 90 14.57 -1.70 5.80
C ALA A 90 15.68 -0.75 5.33
N SER A 91 15.49 -0.04 4.20
CA SER A 91 16.46 0.94 3.68
C SER A 91 16.69 2.10 4.65
N LEU A 92 15.63 2.68 5.23
CA LEU A 92 15.75 3.76 6.22
C LEU A 92 16.46 3.25 7.49
N THR A 93 15.96 2.15 8.05
CA THR A 93 16.40 1.63 9.36
C THR A 93 17.81 1.05 9.33
N SER A 94 18.30 0.67 8.14
CA SER A 94 19.72 0.31 7.95
C SER A 94 20.66 1.50 8.19
N LYS A 95 20.20 2.74 7.98
CA LYS A 95 20.95 3.98 8.24
C LYS A 95 20.58 4.61 9.58
N GLU A 96 19.33 4.46 9.99
CA GLU A 96 18.74 5.03 11.21
C GLU A 96 17.98 3.96 11.99
N PRO A 97 18.67 3.09 12.75
CA PRO A 97 18.04 2.00 13.49
C PRO A 97 16.97 2.48 14.48
N GLU A 98 17.14 3.68 15.03
CA GLU A 98 16.20 4.32 15.95
C GLU A 98 14.83 4.63 15.31
N ALA A 99 14.71 4.67 13.98
CA ALA A 99 13.43 4.84 13.29
C ALA A 99 12.55 3.57 13.31
N LEU A 100 13.14 2.40 13.62
CA LEU A 100 12.49 1.09 13.48
C LEU A 100 11.24 0.92 14.37
N PRO A 101 11.24 1.30 15.66
CA PRO A 101 10.05 1.18 16.51
C PRO A 101 8.87 2.00 15.98
N PHE A 102 9.14 3.17 15.41
CA PHE A 102 8.10 4.05 14.84
C PHE A 102 7.56 3.49 13.52
N CYS A 103 8.40 2.84 12.72
CA CYS A 103 7.94 2.09 11.56
C CYS A 103 6.97 0.97 11.97
N ALA A 104 7.32 0.20 13.01
CA ALA A 104 6.48 -0.88 13.53
C ALA A 104 5.13 -0.35 14.03
N LEU A 105 5.12 0.76 14.75
CA LEU A 105 3.90 1.44 15.20
C LEU A 105 3.01 1.83 14.00
N SER A 106 3.60 2.43 12.97
CA SER A 106 2.86 2.79 11.75
C SER A 106 2.28 1.57 11.04
N TYR A 107 3.03 0.46 10.96
CA TYR A 107 2.52 -0.76 10.35
C TYR A 107 1.38 -1.39 11.15
N ALA A 108 1.46 -1.38 12.49
CA ALA A 108 0.39 -1.85 13.33
C ALA A 108 -0.90 -1.05 13.09
N LEU A 109 -0.79 0.29 13.05
CA LEU A 109 -1.93 1.17 12.76
C LEU A 109 -2.49 0.89 11.36
N VAL A 110 -1.65 0.89 10.32
CA VAL A 110 -2.09 0.61 8.94
C VAL A 110 -2.73 -0.76 8.83
N GLY A 111 -2.19 -1.78 9.50
CA GLY A 111 -2.75 -3.13 9.55
C GLY A 111 -4.14 -3.16 10.17
N ILE A 112 -4.32 -2.51 11.32
CA ILE A 112 -5.63 -2.41 11.99
C ILE A 112 -6.63 -1.66 11.09
N PHE A 113 -6.26 -0.47 10.59
CA PHE A 113 -7.13 0.33 9.74
C PHE A 113 -7.52 -0.42 8.47
N SER A 114 -6.56 -0.99 7.74
CA SER A 114 -6.84 -1.75 6.51
C SER A 114 -7.72 -2.96 6.77
N THR A 115 -7.49 -3.70 7.86
CA THR A 115 -8.30 -4.87 8.24
C THR A 115 -9.73 -4.48 8.60
N VAL A 116 -9.92 -3.42 9.40
CA VAL A 116 -11.25 -2.92 9.79
C VAL A 116 -12.01 -2.43 8.55
N ILE A 117 -11.38 -1.62 7.70
CA ILE A 117 -11.98 -1.09 6.48
C ILE A 117 -12.42 -2.23 5.55
N MET A 118 -11.59 -3.26 5.37
CA MET A 118 -11.91 -4.38 4.49
C MET A 118 -12.89 -5.39 5.10
N SER A 119 -12.97 -5.48 6.43
CA SER A 119 -13.97 -6.31 7.12
C SER A 119 -15.39 -5.77 6.96
N VAL A 120 -15.57 -4.46 6.72
CA VAL A 120 -16.90 -3.88 6.52
C VAL A 120 -17.41 -4.21 5.10
N PRO A 121 -18.48 -5.01 4.94
CA PRO A 121 -18.97 -5.44 3.63
C PRO A 121 -19.41 -4.27 2.74
N ALA A 122 -19.91 -3.20 3.36
CA ALA A 122 -20.31 -1.97 2.67
C ALA A 122 -19.13 -1.29 1.96
N VAL A 123 -17.95 -1.25 2.61
CA VAL A 123 -16.76 -0.64 2.01
C VAL A 123 -16.21 -1.52 0.89
N ARG A 124 -16.17 -2.84 1.09
CA ARG A 124 -15.79 -3.80 0.04
C ARG A 124 -16.65 -3.62 -1.21
N ASN A 125 -17.97 -3.48 -1.05
CA ASN A 125 -18.89 -3.27 -2.18
C ASN A 125 -18.69 -1.92 -2.87
N ILE A 126 -18.34 -0.86 -2.14
CA ILE A 126 -18.00 0.45 -2.74
C ILE A 126 -16.70 0.36 -3.53
N VAL A 127 -15.67 -0.26 -2.98
CA VAL A 127 -14.37 -0.45 -3.67
C VAL A 127 -14.56 -1.27 -4.93
N ILE A 128 -15.31 -2.36 -4.86
CA ILE A 128 -15.67 -3.17 -6.02
C ILE A 128 -16.48 -2.35 -7.03
N GLY A 129 -17.40 -1.49 -6.61
CA GLY A 129 -18.20 -0.68 -7.53
C GLY A 129 -17.49 0.52 -8.17
N ILE A 130 -16.39 1.00 -7.57
CA ILE A 130 -15.55 2.05 -8.16
C ILE A 130 -14.62 1.45 -9.21
N VAL A 131 -14.04 0.28 -8.90
CA VAL A 131 -12.98 -0.37 -9.68
C VAL A 131 -13.54 -1.37 -10.69
N GLY A 132 -14.76 -1.88 -10.45
CA GLY A 132 -15.41 -2.97 -11.16
C GLY A 132 -16.83 -2.65 -11.65
#